data_AF-A0A8B9A019-F1
#
_entry.id   AF-A0A8B9A019-F1
#
_cell.length_a   1.000
_cell.length_b   1.000
_cell.length_c   1.000
_cell.angle_alpha   90.00
_cell.angle_beta   90.00
_cell.angle_gamma   90.00
#
_symmetry.space_group_name_H-M   'P 1'
#
loop_
_entity.id
_entity.type
_entity.pdbx_description
1 polymer ?
#
loop_
_entity_poly.entity_id
_entity_poly.type
_entity_poly.pdbx_seq_one_letter_code
_entity_poly.pdbx_strand_id
1 'polypeptide(L)'
;MRGPGVVVLILSWIITLYTLWQMVEMHEMVPGKRFDRYHELGQHAFGDKLGLWIVVPQQLVVVVGVNIVYMVTGGKSLKKFHDVVCPDCKNIKVTYFIMIFASLHFVLSQLPNFNSISGVSLAAAVMSGIYSSL
;
A
#
# COMPACT_ATOMS: atom_id res chain seq x y z
N MET A 1 3.38 1.75 31.97
CA MET A 1 4.60 1.32 31.27
C MET A 1 4.30 1.21 29.77
N ARG A 2 4.58 2.26 28.98
CA ARG A 2 4.44 2.29 27.50
C ARG A 2 5.77 1.99 26.79
N GLY A 3 6.63 1.18 27.41
CA GLY A 3 8.04 1.04 27.04
C GLY A 3 8.31 0.29 25.74
N PRO A 4 7.92 -0.99 25.62
CA PRO A 4 8.38 -1.83 24.50
C PRO A 4 7.74 -1.46 23.15
N GLY A 5 6.46 -1.10 23.14
CA GLY A 5 5.76 -0.74 21.90
C GLY A 5 6.31 0.52 21.25
N VAL A 6 6.58 1.56 22.06
CA VAL A 6 7.14 2.83 21.56
C VAL A 6 8.56 2.64 21.04
N VAL A 7 9.38 1.84 21.73
CA VAL A 7 10.74 1.52 21.29
C VAL A 7 10.72 0.80 19.94
N VAL A 8 9.86 -0.20 19.75
CA VAL A 8 9.76 -0.92 18.46
C VAL A 8 9.30 0.00 17.33
N LEU A 9 8.38 0.93 17.59
CA LEU A 9 7.91 1.92 16.60
C LEU A 9 9.01 2.91 16.20
N ILE A 10 9.82 3.37 17.17
CA ILE A 10 10.95 4.27 16.88
C ILE A 10 12.01 3.52 16.07
N LEU A 11 12.35 2.29 16.47
CA LEU A 11 13.33 1.48 15.76
C LEU A 11 12.87 1.16 14.33
N SER A 12 11.60 0.77 14.13
CA SER A 12 11.07 0.50 12.79
C SER A 12 11.10 1.73 11.90
N TRP A 13 10.82 2.90 12.46
CA TRP A 13 10.91 4.18 11.74
C TRP A 13 12.35 4.50 11.32
N ILE A 14 13.33 4.33 12.22
CA ILE A 14 14.76 4.54 11.89
C ILE A 14 15.21 3.59 10.77
N ILE A 15 14.86 2.31 10.88
CA ILE A 15 15.19 1.29 9.86
C ILE A 15 14.53 1.66 8.52
N THR A 16 13.29 2.14 8.54
CA THR A 16 12.58 2.58 7.33
C THR A 16 13.27 3.76 6.67
N LEU A 17 13.66 4.79 7.44
CA LEU A 17 14.40 5.93 6.90
C LEU A 17 15.76 5.53 6.34
N TYR A 18 16.49 4.66 7.05
CA TYR A 18 17.79 4.19 6.60
C TYR A 18 17.69 3.41 5.29
N THR A 19 16.71 2.52 5.18
CA THR A 19 16.48 1.75 3.93
C THR A 19 16.01 2.64 2.78
N LEU A 20 15.18 3.66 3.03
CA LEU A 20 14.82 4.66 2.02
C LEU A 20 16.05 5.42 1.51
N TRP A 21 16.91 5.86 2.42
CA TRP A 21 18.15 6.54 2.05
C TRP A 21 19.06 5.63 1.22
N GLN A 22 19.23 4.37 1.64
CA GLN A 22 19.99 3.38 0.89
C GLN A 22 19.42 3.16 -0.51
N MET A 23 18.10 3.16 -0.68
CA MET A 23 17.48 3.03 -2.00
C MET A 23 17.74 4.22 -2.92
N VAL A 24 17.77 5.44 -2.36
CA VAL A 24 18.10 6.65 -3.13
C VAL A 24 19.55 6.58 -3.61
N GLU A 25 20.48 6.24 -2.72
CA GLU A 25 21.89 6.08 -3.10
C GLU A 25 22.07 4.95 -4.13
N MET A 26 21.33 3.84 -3.95
CA MET A 26 21.43 2.70 -4.85
C MET A 26 20.91 2.97 -6.26
N HIS A 27 20.04 3.98 -6.42
CA HIS A 27 19.44 4.37 -7.69
C HIS A 27 20.48 4.94 -8.68
N GLU A 28 21.55 5.55 -8.17
CA GLU A 28 22.64 6.18 -8.94
C GLU A 28 24.02 5.55 -8.69
N MET A 29 24.10 4.29 -8.21
CA MET A 29 25.41 3.65 -7.91
C MET A 29 26.39 3.59 -9.07
N VAL A 30 25.91 3.66 -10.31
CA VAL A 30 26.74 3.58 -11.52
C VAL A 30 26.56 4.85 -12.35
N PRO A 31 27.64 5.60 -12.64
CA PRO A 31 27.53 6.81 -13.46
C PRO A 31 27.00 6.46 -14.85
N GLY A 32 25.84 7.02 -15.21
CA GLY A 32 25.20 6.84 -16.52
C GLY A 32 24.12 5.76 -16.61
N LYS A 33 23.79 5.04 -15.53
CA LYS A 33 22.67 4.08 -15.52
C LYS A 33 21.76 4.27 -14.31
N ARG A 34 20.52 4.70 -14.59
CA ARG A 34 19.46 4.90 -13.60
C ARG A 34 18.73 3.57 -13.37
N PHE A 35 18.73 3.06 -12.15
CA PHE A 35 18.02 1.82 -11.81
C PHE A 35 16.64 2.11 -11.25
N ASP A 36 15.65 2.34 -12.13
CA ASP A 36 14.28 2.70 -11.70
C ASP A 36 13.47 1.52 -11.13
N ARG A 37 13.92 0.27 -11.30
CA ARG A 37 13.18 -0.91 -10.85
C ARG A 37 13.97 -1.79 -9.88
N TYR A 38 13.27 -2.25 -8.84
CA TYR A 38 13.80 -3.18 -7.82
C TYR A 38 14.42 -4.46 -8.40
N HIS A 39 13.87 -4.99 -9.50
CA HIS A 39 14.44 -6.18 -10.12
C HIS A 39 15.78 -5.89 -10.79
N GLU A 40 16.02 -4.69 -11.32
CA GLU A 40 17.28 -4.31 -11.97
C GLU A 40 18.39 -4.12 -10.94
N LEU A 41 18.04 -3.51 -9.79
CA LEU A 41 18.89 -3.44 -8.60
C LEU A 41 19.27 -4.83 -8.08
N GLY A 42 18.27 -5.72 -7.98
CA GLY A 42 18.48 -7.11 -7.58
C GLY A 42 19.40 -7.86 -8.55
N GLN A 43 19.22 -7.67 -9.85
CA GLN A 43 20.05 -8.26 -10.89
C GLN A 43 21.49 -7.73 -10.84
N HIS A 44 21.68 -6.45 -10.52
CA HIS A 44 23.01 -5.87 -10.37
C HIS A 44 23.74 -6.39 -9.12
N ALA A 45 23.04 -6.54 -7.99
CA ALA A 45 23.63 -6.97 -6.72
C ALA A 45 23.85 -8.49 -6.60
N PHE A 46 22.95 -9.30 -7.16
CA PHE A 46 22.95 -10.76 -7.00
C PHE A 46 23.12 -11.54 -8.31
N GLY A 47 23.26 -10.85 -9.45
CA GLY A 47 23.38 -11.42 -10.79
C GLY A 47 22.03 -11.57 -11.51
N ASP A 48 22.09 -11.62 -12.84
CA ASP A 48 20.92 -11.48 -13.75
C ASP A 48 19.78 -12.49 -13.51
N LYS A 49 20.11 -13.71 -13.05
CA LYS A 49 19.13 -14.78 -12.80
C LYS A 49 18.72 -14.91 -11.34
N LEU A 50 19.67 -14.79 -10.41
CA LEU A 50 19.43 -14.96 -8.97
C LEU A 50 18.70 -13.77 -8.37
N GLY A 51 19.08 -12.54 -8.74
CA GLY A 51 18.42 -11.32 -8.27
C GLY A 51 16.96 -11.24 -8.66
N LEU A 52 16.64 -11.62 -9.89
CA LEU A 52 15.26 -11.66 -10.38
C LEU A 52 14.41 -12.69 -9.60
N TRP A 53 14.95 -13.90 -9.37
CA TRP A 53 14.25 -14.98 -8.67
C TRP A 53 14.02 -14.72 -7.18
N ILE A 54 14.79 -13.83 -6.55
CA ILE A 54 14.61 -13.48 -5.13
C ILE A 54 13.64 -12.29 -5.00
N VAL A 55 13.84 -11.23 -5.78
CA VAL A 55 13.09 -9.98 -5.62
C VAL A 55 11.66 -10.09 -6.14
N VAL A 56 11.45 -10.76 -7.28
CA VAL A 56 10.12 -10.81 -7.91
C VAL A 56 9.11 -11.60 -7.08
N PRO A 57 9.42 -12.79 -6.52
CA PRO A 57 8.47 -13.50 -5.67
C PRO A 57 8.11 -12.72 -4.41
N GLN A 58 9.07 -12.05 -3.78
CA GLN A 58 8.81 -11.22 -2.61
C GLN A 58 7.86 -10.06 -2.96
N GLN A 59 8.10 -9.37 -4.08
CA GLN A 59 7.24 -8.28 -4.53
C GLN A 59 5.82 -8.78 -4.85
N LEU A 60 5.68 -9.94 -5.50
CA LEU A 60 4.38 -10.55 -5.80
C LEU A 60 3.61 -10.92 -4.53
N VAL A 61 4.24 -11.58 -3.57
CA VAL A 61 3.60 -11.97 -2.31
C VAL A 61 3.07 -10.74 -1.57
N VAL A 62 3.88 -9.69 -1.46
CA VAL A 62 3.48 -8.45 -0.78
C VAL A 62 2.33 -7.76 -1.53
N VAL A 63 2.42 -7.60 -2.86
CA VAL A 63 1.38 -6.91 -3.63
C VAL A 63 0.06 -7.68 -3.59
N VAL A 64 0.07 -9.00 -3.74
CA VAL A 64 -1.14 -9.84 -3.67
C VAL A 64 -1.74 -9.79 -2.25
N GLY A 65 -0.91 -9.95 -1.21
CA GLY A 65 -1.34 -9.89 0.17
C GLY A 65 -1.99 -8.56 0.53
N VAL A 66 -1.36 -7.44 0.14
CA VAL A 66 -1.88 -6.08 0.35
C VAL A 66 -3.23 -5.93 -0.35
N ASN A 67 -3.37 -6.33 -1.62
CA ASN A 67 -4.64 -6.23 -2.34
C ASN A 67 -5.78 -6.99 -1.63
N ILE A 68 -5.53 -8.21 -1.15
CA ILE A 68 -6.55 -8.99 -0.43
C ILE A 68 -6.97 -8.29 0.86
N VAL A 69 -6.00 -7.82 1.65
CA VAL A 69 -6.27 -7.14 2.92
C VAL A 69 -7.05 -5.85 2.70
N TYR A 70 -6.70 -5.07 1.66
CA TYR A 70 -7.43 -3.85 1.30
C TYR A 70 -8.87 -4.15 0.89
N MET A 71 -9.12 -5.16 0.05
CA MET A 71 -10.48 -5.53 -0.36
C MET A 71 -11.35 -5.97 0.83
N VAL A 72 -10.81 -6.82 1.71
CA VAL A 72 -11.53 -7.30 2.90
C VAL A 72 -11.78 -6.18 3.89
N THR A 73 -10.78 -5.32 4.13
CA THR A 73 -10.90 -4.20 5.08
C THR A 73 -11.86 -3.15 4.55
N GLY A 74 -11.79 -2.79 3.27
CA GLY A 74 -12.71 -1.87 2.61
C GLY A 74 -14.17 -2.37 2.68
N GLY A 75 -14.42 -3.64 2.37
CA GLY A 75 -15.75 -4.24 2.48
C GLY A 75 -16.28 -4.26 3.93
N LYS A 76 -15.42 -4.52 4.93
CA LYS A 76 -15.80 -4.43 6.35
C LYS A 76 -16.11 -3.00 6.79
N SER A 77 -15.32 -2.02 6.34
CA SER A 77 -15.56 -0.60 6.62
C SER A 77 -16.88 -0.13 6.01
N LEU A 78 -17.18 -0.54 4.78
CA LEU A 78 -18.45 -0.20 4.11
C LEU A 78 -19.65 -0.84 4.83
N LYS A 79 -19.51 -2.09 5.29
CA LYS A 79 -20.54 -2.72 6.13
C LYS A 79 -20.77 -1.91 7.42
N LYS A 80 -19.70 -1.54 8.14
CA LYS A 80 -19.84 -0.74 9.37
C LYS A 80 -20.52 0.60 9.10
N PHE A 81 -20.18 1.28 8.00
CA PHE A 81 -20.83 2.52 7.61
C PHE A 81 -22.33 2.32 7.37
N HIS A 82 -22.70 1.27 6.64
CA HIS A 82 -24.10 0.91 6.42
C HIS A 82 -24.84 0.62 7.74
N ASP A 83 -24.23 -0.14 8.65
CA ASP A 83 -24.82 -0.48 9.96
C ASP A 83 -25.01 0.77 10.85
N VAL A 84 -24.16 1.79 10.71
CA VAL A 84 -24.29 3.06 11.44
C VAL A 84 -25.38 3.97 10.87
N VAL A 85 -25.52 4.01 9.53
CA VAL A 85 -26.50 4.87 8.85
C VAL A 85 -27.91 4.27 8.87
N CYS A 86 -28.04 2.94 8.83
CA CYS A 86 -29.32 2.24 8.92
C CYS A 86 -29.25 1.09 9.94
N PRO A 87 -29.49 1.38 11.24
CA PRO A 87 -29.40 0.37 12.30
C PRO A 87 -30.45 -0.75 12.20
N ASP A 88 -31.61 -0.47 11.58
CA ASP A 88 -32.73 -1.43 11.41
C ASP A 88 -32.74 -2.14 10.05
N CYS A 89 -31.72 -1.94 9.21
CA CYS A 89 -31.62 -2.59 7.91
C CYS A 89 -31.26 -4.08 8.04
N LYS A 90 -31.67 -4.87 7.03
CA LYS A 90 -31.40 -6.31 6.97
C LYS A 90 -29.89 -6.58 6.98
N ASN A 91 -29.46 -7.54 7.81
CA ASN A 91 -28.05 -7.94 7.88
C ASN A 91 -27.62 -8.58 6.55
N ILE A 92 -26.86 -7.82 5.74
CA ILE A 92 -26.28 -8.28 4.49
C ILE A 92 -24.91 -8.93 4.78
N LYS A 93 -24.59 -10.03 4.07
CA LYS A 93 -23.28 -10.69 4.20
C LYS A 93 -22.16 -9.76 3.76
N VAL A 94 -21.06 -9.73 4.51
CA VAL A 94 -19.85 -8.93 4.22
C VAL A 94 -19.35 -9.17 2.79
N THR A 95 -19.52 -10.37 2.25
CA THR A 95 -19.16 -10.74 0.88
C THR A 95 -19.75 -9.80 -0.17
N TYR A 96 -21.00 -9.35 0.00
CA TYR A 96 -21.61 -8.41 -0.94
C TYR A 96 -20.95 -7.04 -0.90
N PHE A 97 -20.63 -6.53 0.30
CA PHE A 97 -19.89 -5.27 0.45
C PHE A 97 -18.47 -5.36 -0.12
N ILE A 98 -17.80 -6.51 0.00
CA ILE A 98 -16.51 -6.76 -0.66
C ILE A 98 -16.66 -6.72 -2.18
N MET A 99 -17.69 -7.36 -2.75
CA MET A 99 -17.94 -7.33 -4.20
C MET A 99 -18.23 -5.91 -4.71
N ILE A 100 -19.01 -5.12 -3.98
CA ILE A 100 -19.27 -3.71 -4.31
C ILE A 100 -17.94 -2.93 -4.31
N PHE A 101 -17.14 -3.07 -3.26
CA PHE A 101 -15.83 -2.39 -3.16
C PHE A 101 -14.84 -2.83 -4.26
N ALA A 102 -14.86 -4.13 -4.61
CA ALA A 102 -14.05 -4.68 -5.70
C ALA A 102 -14.50 -4.15 -7.07
N SER A 103 -15.80 -4.01 -7.31
CA SER A 103 -16.33 -3.44 -8.56
C SER A 103 -15.89 -2.00 -8.78
N LEU A 104 -15.89 -1.18 -7.70
CA LEU A 104 -15.35 0.18 -7.75
C LEU A 104 -13.84 0.18 -8.06
N HIS A 105 -13.06 -0.69 -7.42
CA HIS A 105 -11.63 -0.85 -7.71
C HIS A 105 -11.35 -1.27 -9.15
N PHE A 106 -12.21 -2.13 -9.71
CA PHE A 106 -12.11 -2.57 -11.10
C PHE A 106 -12.41 -1.45 -12.09
N VAL A 107 -13.40 -0.61 -11.82
CA VAL A 107 -13.66 0.60 -12.64
C VAL A 107 -12.50 1.59 -12.52
N LEU A 108 -11.96 1.77 -11.31
CA LEU A 108 -10.80 2.63 -11.08
C LEU A 108 -9.54 2.10 -11.78
N SER A 109 -9.33 0.78 -11.87
CA SER A 109 -8.17 0.21 -12.57
C SER A 109 -8.26 0.35 -14.09
N GLN A 110 -9.46 0.57 -14.64
CA GLN A 110 -9.66 0.88 -16.05
C GLN A 110 -9.35 2.34 -16.40
N LEU A 111 -9.18 3.24 -15.42
CA LEU A 111 -8.79 4.63 -15.67
C LEU A 111 -7.26 4.73 -15.72
N PRO A 112 -6.64 4.93 -16.91
CA PRO A 112 -5.19 4.88 -17.09
C PRO A 112 -4.50 6.21 -16.75
N ASN A 113 -5.19 7.15 -16.09
CA ASN A 113 -4.75 8.54 -15.99
C ASN A 113 -4.24 8.87 -14.58
N PHE A 114 -2.94 9.19 -14.48
CA PHE A 114 -2.32 9.71 -13.24
C PHE A 114 -3.08 10.93 -12.67
N ASN A 115 -3.77 11.67 -13.52
CA ASN A 115 -4.57 12.83 -13.13
C ASN A 115 -5.81 12.45 -12.28
N SER A 116 -6.39 11.26 -12.45
CA SER A 116 -7.51 10.78 -11.60
C SER A 116 -7.05 10.35 -10.21
N ILE A 117 -5.79 9.93 -10.06
CA ILE A 117 -5.22 9.52 -8.76
C ILE A 117 -4.92 10.76 -7.90
N SER A 118 -4.63 11.91 -8.52
CA SER A 118 -4.42 13.17 -7.80
C SER A 118 -5.64 13.54 -6.94
N GLY A 119 -6.87 13.33 -7.43
CA GLY A 119 -8.10 13.56 -6.66
C GLY A 119 -8.22 12.65 -5.42
N VAL A 120 -7.87 11.37 -5.56
CA VAL A 120 -7.86 10.41 -4.43
C VAL A 120 -6.78 10.79 -3.42
N SER A 121 -5.59 11.20 -3.88
CA SER A 121 -4.49 11.66 -3.03
C SER A 121 -4.86 12.94 -2.27
N LEU A 122 -5.51 13.90 -2.92
CA LEU A 122 -6.01 15.12 -2.28
C LEU A 122 -7.04 14.79 -1.19
N ALA A 123 -8.00 13.91 -1.49
CA ALA A 123 -8.98 13.48 -0.49
C ALA A 123 -8.30 12.80 0.71
N ALA A 124 -7.31 11.94 0.46
CA ALA A 124 -6.52 11.33 1.54
C ALA A 124 -5.78 12.37 2.38
N ALA A 125 -5.15 13.37 1.75
CA ALA A 125 -4.46 14.45 2.45
C ALA A 125 -5.41 15.29 3.31
N VAL A 126 -6.59 15.64 2.79
CA VAL A 126 -7.63 16.36 3.53
C VAL A 126 -8.11 15.54 4.73
N MET A 127 -8.39 14.25 4.54
CA MET A 127 -8.80 13.35 5.63
C MET A 127 -7.73 13.25 6.72
N SER A 128 -6.46 13.07 6.34
CA SER A 128 -5.33 13.05 7.28
C SER A 128 -5.19 14.38 8.03
N GLY A 129 -5.37 15.52 7.36
CA GLY A 129 -5.39 16.83 7.99
C GLY A 129 -6.50 16.96 9.02
N ILE A 130 -7.74 16.63 8.66
CA ILE A 130 -8.90 16.69 9.55
C ILE A 130 -8.69 15.80 10.77
N TYR A 131 -8.30 14.53 10.58
CA TYR A 131 -8.05 13.59 11.69
C TYR A 131 -6.87 13.98 12.58
N SER A 132 -5.89 14.71 12.07
CA SER A 132 -4.75 15.17 12.86
C SER A 132 -5.03 16.49 13.59
N SER A 133 -5.99 17.28 13.11
CA SER A 133 -6.38 18.58 13.69
C SER A 133 -7.53 18.48 14.69
N LEU A 134 -8.38 17.47 14.56
CA LEU A 134 -9.50 17.17 15.44
C LEU A 134 -9.06 16.21 16.55
#